data_AF-A0A3D0RMJ7-F1
#
_entry.id   AF-A0A3D0RMJ7-F1
#
_cell.length_a   1.000
_cell.length_b   1.000
_cell.length_c   1.000
_cell.angle_alpha   90.00
_cell.angle_beta   90.00
_cell.angle_gamma   90.00
#
_symmetry.space_group_name_H-M   'P 1'
#
loop_
_entity.id
_entity.type
_entity.pdbx_description
1 polymer ?
#
loop_
_entity_poly.entity_id
_entity_poly.type
_entity_poly.pdbx_seq_one_letter_code
_entity_poly.pdbx_strand_id
1 'polypeptide(L)'
;GYAQNKESMSNDAKQAVLFMKQKVDSAKWFIDAVRQRQNTLQRTMEAIVNFQYDFFVTEDETMLKPMILKDIAQKTGFDISTISRVSNSKYVQTNNGVYPLKFFFSEAMQNEAGEDISSREVKSLLKECIENENPSKPLTDEQLTALLNNKGYIIARRTVAKYREQLNIPVARLRKKI
;
A
#
# COMPACT_ATOMS: atom_id res chain seq x y z
N GLY A 1 -45.19 31.61 10.12
CA GLY A 1 -43.78 31.43 10.54
C GLY A 1 -42.88 31.45 9.32
N TYR A 2 -41.79 32.25 9.38
CA TYR A 2 -40.68 32.45 8.41
C TYR A 2 -40.98 32.75 6.92
N ALA A 3 -42.12 32.37 6.36
CA ALA A 3 -42.45 32.62 4.95
C ALA A 3 -43.12 33.99 4.67
N GLN A 4 -43.65 34.66 5.71
CA GLN A 4 -44.48 35.87 5.55
C GLN A 4 -43.74 37.22 5.73
N ASN A 5 -42.43 37.23 6.01
CA ASN A 5 -41.68 38.47 6.32
C ASN A 5 -40.50 38.75 5.36
N LYS A 6 -40.59 38.27 4.11
CA LYS A 6 -39.51 38.44 3.11
C LYS A 6 -39.47 39.85 2.49
N GLU A 7 -40.59 40.57 2.54
CA GLU A 7 -40.75 41.87 1.87
C GLU A 7 -40.26 43.06 2.71
N SER A 8 -40.13 42.94 4.03
CA SER A 8 -39.72 44.06 4.91
C SER A 8 -38.26 44.01 5.41
N MET A 9 -37.45 43.04 4.97
CA MET A 9 -36.05 42.94 5.41
C MET A 9 -35.14 43.92 4.66
N SER A 10 -34.38 44.73 5.42
CA SER A 10 -33.26 45.53 4.91
C SER A 10 -32.26 44.66 4.13
N ASN A 11 -31.64 45.23 3.09
CA ASN A 11 -30.63 44.55 2.29
C ASN A 11 -29.48 43.99 3.14
N ASP A 12 -29.08 44.70 4.20
CA ASP A 12 -28.04 44.25 5.13
C ASP A 12 -28.47 42.99 5.91
N ALA A 13 -29.73 42.93 6.34
CA ALA A 13 -30.28 41.76 7.01
C ALA A 13 -30.39 40.55 6.05
N LYS A 14 -30.73 40.79 4.77
CA LYS A 14 -30.73 39.75 3.74
C LYS A 14 -29.31 39.22 3.48
N GLN A 15 -28.31 40.10 3.40
CA GLN A 15 -26.91 39.73 3.24
C GLN A 15 -26.36 38.96 4.45
N ALA A 16 -26.68 39.39 5.68
CA ALA A 16 -26.27 38.70 6.90
C ALA A 16 -26.84 37.27 6.98
N VAL A 17 -28.12 37.08 6.65
CA VAL A 17 -28.75 35.75 6.61
C VAL A 17 -28.12 34.86 5.53
N LEU A 18 -27.82 35.39 4.35
CA LEU A 18 -27.12 34.65 3.30
C LEU A 18 -25.71 34.23 3.72
N PHE A 19 -24.95 35.12 4.34
CA PHE A 19 -23.62 34.83 4.87
C PHE A 19 -23.67 33.73 5.95
N MET A 20 -24.59 33.84 6.91
CA MET A 20 -24.78 32.81 7.93
C MET A 20 -25.12 31.46 7.31
N LYS A 21 -26.02 31.42 6.31
CA LYS A 21 -26.35 30.20 5.60
C LYS A 21 -25.12 29.58 4.93
N GLN A 22 -24.33 30.37 4.22
CA GLN A 22 -23.09 29.89 3.59
C GLN A 22 -22.10 29.30 4.61
N LYS A 23 -21.96 29.93 5.78
CA LYS A 23 -21.10 29.40 6.85
C LYS A 23 -21.62 28.08 7.41
N VAL A 24 -22.92 27.95 7.61
CA VAL A 24 -23.54 26.69 8.05
C VAL A 24 -23.36 25.59 7.01
N ASP A 25 -23.57 25.89 5.73
CA ASP A 25 -23.41 24.91 4.64
C ASP A 25 -21.95 24.47 4.50
N SER A 26 -21.00 25.41 4.65
CA SER A 26 -19.56 25.10 4.66
C SER A 26 -19.18 24.18 5.83
N ALA A 27 -19.74 24.44 7.03
CA ALA A 27 -19.49 23.63 8.21
C ALA A 27 -20.07 22.21 8.04
N LYS A 28 -21.27 22.07 7.48
CA LYS A 28 -21.88 20.77 7.18
C LYS A 28 -21.04 19.98 6.19
N TRP A 29 -20.65 20.60 5.08
CA TRP A 29 -19.79 19.97 4.09
C TRP A 29 -18.46 19.49 4.71
N PHE A 30 -17.85 20.30 5.57
CA PHE A 30 -16.61 19.92 6.24
C PHE A 30 -16.80 18.70 7.14
N ILE A 31 -17.89 18.65 7.92
CA ILE A 31 -18.23 17.49 8.76
C ILE A 31 -18.41 16.24 7.89
N ASP A 32 -19.13 16.35 6.78
CA ASP A 32 -19.35 15.23 5.87
C ASP A 32 -18.06 14.76 5.20
N ALA A 33 -17.17 15.69 4.84
CA ALA A 33 -15.84 15.37 4.31
C ALA A 33 -14.97 14.63 5.34
N VAL A 34 -15.03 15.03 6.62
CA VAL A 34 -14.32 14.33 7.72
C VAL A 34 -14.87 12.92 7.90
N ARG A 35 -16.20 12.76 7.89
CA ARG A 35 -16.86 11.44 7.97
C ARG A 35 -16.49 10.55 6.80
N GLN A 36 -16.49 11.09 5.58
CA GLN A 36 -16.09 10.35 4.38
C GLN A 36 -14.64 9.89 4.50
N ARG A 37 -13.72 10.76 4.94
CA ARG A 37 -12.31 10.40 5.16
C ARG A 37 -12.16 9.28 6.20
N GLN A 38 -12.92 9.33 7.31
CA GLN A 38 -12.93 8.28 8.31
C GLN A 38 -13.43 6.96 7.73
N ASN A 39 -14.53 6.98 6.98
CA ASN A 39 -15.08 5.80 6.32
C ASN A 39 -14.09 5.19 5.32
N THR A 40 -13.44 6.01 4.49
CA THR A 40 -12.42 5.55 3.55
C THR A 40 -11.26 4.87 4.28
N LEU A 41 -10.75 5.46 5.37
CA LEU A 41 -9.68 4.86 6.16
C LEU A 41 -10.11 3.53 6.78
N GLN A 42 -11.28 3.50 7.41
CA GLN A 42 -11.81 2.31 8.07
C GLN A 42 -11.98 1.16 7.06
N ARG A 43 -12.68 1.39 5.94
CA ARG A 43 -12.90 0.35 4.92
C ARG A 43 -11.60 -0.12 4.26
N THR A 44 -10.64 0.80 4.08
CA THR A 44 -9.30 0.44 3.58
C THR A 44 -8.58 -0.46 4.58
N MET A 45 -8.61 -0.11 5.86
CA MET A 45 -7.96 -0.90 6.92
C MET A 45 -8.62 -2.27 7.08
N GLU A 46 -9.95 -2.34 7.13
CA GLU A 46 -10.69 -3.60 7.19
C GLU A 46 -10.32 -4.52 6.03
N ALA A 47 -10.23 -3.98 4.81
CA ALA A 47 -9.79 -4.75 3.65
C ALA A 47 -8.35 -5.25 3.78
N ILE A 48 -7.43 -4.43 4.30
CA ILE A 48 -6.03 -4.82 4.57
C ILE A 48 -5.96 -5.93 5.63
N VAL A 49 -6.66 -5.77 6.77
CA VAL A 49 -6.69 -6.77 7.84
C VAL A 49 -7.23 -8.09 7.33
N ASN A 50 -8.33 -8.06 6.59
CA ASN A 50 -8.92 -9.29 6.04
C ASN A 50 -8.00 -9.96 5.02
N PHE A 51 -7.27 -9.19 4.22
CA PHE A 51 -6.30 -9.75 3.27
C PHE A 51 -5.09 -10.36 3.98
N GLN A 52 -4.57 -9.65 4.99
CA GLN A 52 -3.37 -9.99 5.76
C GLN A 52 -3.71 -10.66 7.10
N TYR A 53 -4.81 -11.42 7.14
CA TYR A 53 -5.36 -11.95 8.38
C TYR A 53 -4.31 -12.72 9.20
N ASP A 54 -3.55 -13.61 8.55
CA ASP A 54 -2.54 -14.43 9.20
C ASP A 54 -1.42 -13.59 9.83
N PHE A 55 -1.01 -12.50 9.18
CA PHE A 55 -0.08 -11.53 9.77
C PHE A 55 -0.70 -10.82 10.98
N PHE A 56 -1.95 -10.35 10.93
CA PHE A 56 -2.53 -9.62 12.06
C PHE A 56 -2.85 -10.51 13.27
N VAL A 57 -3.00 -11.83 13.07
CA VAL A 57 -3.17 -12.81 14.15
C VAL A 57 -1.85 -13.22 14.78
N THR A 58 -0.83 -13.47 13.96
CA THR A 58 0.47 -14.01 14.44
C THR A 58 1.51 -12.93 14.72
N GLU A 59 1.36 -11.79 14.05
CA GLU A 59 2.37 -10.72 13.93
C GLU A 59 3.71 -11.21 13.37
N ASP A 60 3.69 -12.32 12.62
CA ASP A 60 4.84 -12.86 11.90
C ASP A 60 4.91 -12.27 10.49
N GLU A 61 5.98 -11.52 10.25
CA GLU A 61 6.30 -10.90 8.98
C GLU A 61 6.43 -11.89 7.79
N THR A 62 6.71 -13.16 8.05
CA THR A 62 6.77 -14.20 7.01
C THR A 62 5.39 -14.61 6.50
N MET A 63 4.33 -14.34 7.29
CA MET A 63 2.94 -14.63 6.94
C MET A 63 2.29 -13.53 6.06
N LEU A 64 3.04 -12.49 5.69
CA LEU A 64 2.54 -11.43 4.84
C LEU A 64 2.32 -11.93 3.41
N LYS A 65 1.08 -11.80 2.96
CA LYS A 65 0.68 -12.15 1.59
C LYS A 65 1.06 -11.04 0.63
N PRO A 66 1.52 -11.37 -0.59
CA PRO A 66 1.60 -10.42 -1.69
C PRO A 66 0.30 -9.64 -1.84
N MET A 67 0.35 -8.32 -1.70
CA MET A 67 -0.81 -7.45 -1.82
C MET A 67 -0.41 -6.15 -2.50
N ILE A 68 -1.16 -5.74 -3.51
CA ILE A 68 -0.94 -4.50 -4.25
C ILE A 68 -2.11 -3.54 -4.05
N LEU A 69 -1.93 -2.27 -4.42
CA LEU A 69 -2.97 -1.24 -4.22
C LEU A 69 -4.28 -1.58 -4.97
N LYS A 70 -4.17 -2.28 -6.11
CA LYS A 70 -5.32 -2.70 -6.93
C LYS A 70 -6.24 -3.68 -6.19
N ASP A 71 -5.69 -4.59 -5.39
CA ASP A 71 -6.48 -5.60 -4.65
C ASP A 71 -7.43 -4.92 -3.66
N ILE A 72 -6.89 -3.94 -2.92
CA ILE A 72 -7.66 -3.17 -1.95
C ILE A 72 -8.62 -2.20 -2.63
N ALA A 73 -8.20 -1.58 -3.74
CA ALA A 73 -9.07 -0.73 -4.56
C ALA A 73 -10.30 -1.51 -5.06
N GLN A 74 -10.12 -2.73 -5.60
CA GLN A 74 -11.23 -3.58 -6.04
C GLN A 74 -12.13 -4.01 -4.89
N LYS A 75 -11.58 -4.41 -3.74
CA LYS A 75 -12.37 -4.81 -2.56
C LYS A 75 -13.20 -3.66 -1.97
N THR A 76 -12.66 -2.45 -1.98
CA THR A 76 -13.31 -1.28 -1.36
C THR A 76 -14.15 -0.47 -2.35
N GLY A 77 -13.92 -0.61 -3.65
CA GLY A 77 -14.53 0.22 -4.69
C GLY A 77 -13.94 1.63 -4.78
N PHE A 78 -12.80 1.89 -4.13
CA PHE A 78 -12.11 3.18 -4.23
C PHE A 78 -11.08 3.19 -5.35
N ASP A 79 -10.77 4.37 -5.88
CA ASP A 79 -9.66 4.54 -6.81
C ASP A 79 -8.32 4.14 -6.18
N ILE A 80 -7.43 3.58 -7.01
CA ILE A 80 -6.06 3.22 -6.61
C ILE A 80 -5.32 4.43 -6.02
N SER A 81 -5.54 5.63 -6.58
CA SER A 81 -4.94 6.87 -6.08
C SER A 81 -5.41 7.24 -4.67
N THR A 82 -6.67 6.93 -4.33
CA THR A 82 -7.24 7.12 -2.99
C THR A 82 -6.60 6.16 -1.99
N ILE A 83 -6.49 4.87 -2.32
CA ILE A 83 -5.81 3.88 -1.46
C ILE A 83 -4.34 4.27 -1.26
N SER A 84 -3.66 4.70 -2.31
CA SER A 84 -2.26 5.17 -2.24
C SER A 84 -2.09 6.36 -1.28
N ARG A 85 -2.99 7.36 -1.32
CA ARG A 85 -2.94 8.51 -0.40
C ARG A 85 -3.17 8.10 1.05
N VAL A 86 -4.11 7.19 1.29
CA VAL A 86 -4.39 6.66 2.62
C VAL A 86 -3.16 5.90 3.15
N SER A 87 -2.61 4.98 2.37
CA SER A 87 -1.53 4.09 2.80
C SER A 87 -0.20 4.82 3.06
N ASN A 88 0.09 5.88 2.29
CA ASN A 88 1.33 6.67 2.46
C ASN A 88 1.31 7.60 3.69
N SER A 89 0.16 7.86 4.30
CA SER A 89 0.01 8.91 5.34
C SER A 89 -0.52 8.39 6.67
N LYS A 90 -0.63 7.07 6.84
CA LYS A 90 -1.26 6.43 7.99
C LYS A 90 -0.45 5.24 8.47
N TYR A 91 -0.64 4.96 9.74
CA TYR A 91 0.01 3.90 10.49
C TYR A 91 -1.07 3.11 11.23
N VAL A 92 -0.77 1.85 11.50
CA VAL A 92 -1.58 0.98 12.35
C VAL A 92 -0.73 0.50 13.50
N GLN A 93 -1.31 0.47 14.70
CA GLN A 93 -0.70 -0.13 15.87
C GLN A 93 -1.24 -1.56 16.02
N THR A 94 -0.34 -2.54 16.16
CA THR A 94 -0.60 -3.93 16.53
C THR A 94 -0.12 -4.19 17.96
N ASN A 95 -0.18 -5.43 18.46
CA ASN A 95 0.28 -5.72 19.82
C ASN A 95 1.80 -5.58 19.95
N ASN A 96 2.56 -5.90 18.89
CA ASN A 96 4.02 -5.90 18.91
C ASN A 96 4.65 -4.66 18.29
N GLY A 97 3.88 -3.70 17.75
CA GLY A 97 4.46 -2.49 17.20
C GLY A 97 3.53 -1.57 16.42
N VAL A 98 4.15 -0.58 15.75
CA VAL A 98 3.45 0.36 14.86
C VAL A 98 4.02 0.23 13.46
N TYR A 99 3.14 -0.05 12.49
CA TYR A 99 3.50 -0.26 11.09
C TYR A 99 2.91 0.84 10.21
N PRO A 100 3.68 1.42 9.28
CA PRO A 100 3.10 2.25 8.22
C PRO A 100 2.19 1.37 7.36
N LEU A 101 1.01 1.85 6.96
CA LEU A 101 0.10 1.04 6.13
C LEU A 101 0.75 0.59 4.81
N LYS A 102 1.67 1.40 4.26
CA LYS A 102 2.44 1.06 3.07
C LYS A 102 3.25 -0.24 3.20
N PHE A 103 3.63 -0.64 4.42
CA PHE A 103 4.40 -1.86 4.68
C PHE A 103 3.67 -3.13 4.21
N PHE A 104 2.33 -3.13 4.26
CA PHE A 104 1.51 -4.25 3.82
C PHE A 104 1.43 -4.38 2.30
N PHE A 105 1.83 -3.33 1.56
CA PHE A 105 1.79 -3.32 0.11
C PHE A 105 3.15 -3.66 -0.47
N SER A 106 3.14 -4.60 -1.40
CA SER A 106 4.32 -4.97 -2.16
C SER A 106 4.45 -4.10 -3.42
N GLU A 107 5.67 -3.86 -3.90
CA GLU A 107 5.81 -3.30 -5.26
C GLU A 107 5.40 -4.39 -6.25
N ALA A 108 4.48 -4.08 -7.17
CA ALA A 108 3.99 -5.03 -8.15
C ALA A 108 5.03 -5.31 -9.23
N MET A 109 5.24 -6.58 -9.56
CA MET A 109 5.86 -7.06 -10.80
C MET A 109 5.01 -8.20 -11.36
N GLN A 110 4.75 -8.23 -12.66
CA GLN A 110 3.90 -9.26 -13.26
C GLN A 110 4.67 -10.56 -13.53
N ASN A 111 4.03 -11.71 -13.32
CA ASN A 111 4.52 -13.00 -13.84
C ASN A 111 4.07 -13.26 -15.28
N GLU A 112 4.56 -14.35 -15.89
CA GLU A 112 4.17 -14.74 -17.26
C GLU A 112 2.67 -15.05 -17.41
N ALA A 113 1.98 -15.35 -16.32
CA ALA A 113 0.53 -15.53 -16.28
C ALA A 113 -0.25 -14.20 -16.10
N GLY A 114 0.43 -13.07 -15.99
CA GLY A 114 -0.18 -11.75 -15.79
C GLY A 114 -0.66 -11.49 -14.35
N GLU A 115 -0.32 -12.36 -13.40
CA GLU A 115 -0.58 -12.17 -11.97
C GLU A 115 0.45 -11.20 -11.36
N ASP A 116 -0.04 -10.34 -10.48
CA ASP A 116 0.77 -9.32 -9.81
C ASP A 116 1.57 -9.96 -8.65
N ILE A 117 2.87 -10.16 -8.87
CA ILE A 117 3.82 -10.66 -7.87
C ILE A 117 4.42 -9.52 -7.05
N SER A 118 4.58 -9.79 -5.76
CA SER A 118 5.17 -8.91 -4.77
C SER A 118 6.69 -8.81 -4.84
N SER A 119 7.24 -7.59 -4.78
CA SER A 119 8.69 -7.39 -4.61
C SER A 119 9.26 -7.97 -3.33
N ARG A 120 8.45 -8.12 -2.28
CA ARG A 120 8.83 -8.79 -1.02
C ARG A 120 9.00 -10.29 -1.24
N GLU A 121 8.07 -10.90 -1.96
CA GLU A 121 8.15 -12.32 -2.32
C GLU A 121 9.39 -12.61 -3.18
N VAL A 122 9.63 -11.79 -4.21
CA VAL A 122 10.83 -11.92 -5.05
C VAL A 122 12.11 -11.78 -4.24
N LYS A 123 12.16 -10.82 -3.30
CA LYS A 123 13.31 -10.66 -2.38
C LYS A 123 13.50 -11.88 -1.49
N SER A 124 12.42 -12.47 -0.99
CA SER A 124 12.45 -13.69 -0.18
C SER A 124 13.02 -14.86 -0.99
N LEU A 125 12.52 -15.08 -2.20
CA LEU A 125 13.01 -16.12 -3.11
C LEU A 125 14.46 -15.89 -3.53
N LEU A 126 14.84 -14.63 -3.79
CA LEU A 126 16.21 -14.27 -4.09
C LEU A 126 17.15 -14.62 -2.93
N LYS A 127 16.73 -14.33 -1.70
CA LYS A 127 17.47 -14.68 -0.49
C LYS A 127 17.60 -16.20 -0.35
N GLU A 128 16.51 -16.94 -0.49
CA GLU A 128 16.50 -18.42 -0.44
C GLU A 128 17.41 -19.04 -1.51
N CYS A 129 17.40 -18.52 -2.74
CA CYS A 129 18.27 -19.01 -3.81
C CYS A 129 19.76 -18.79 -3.51
N ILE A 130 20.10 -17.69 -2.83
CA ILE A 130 21.47 -17.36 -2.45
C ILE A 130 21.89 -18.16 -1.22
N GLU A 131 20.99 -18.39 -0.25
CA GLU A 131 21.27 -19.22 0.92
C GLU A 131 21.54 -20.69 0.55
N ASN A 132 20.89 -21.18 -0.51
CA ASN A 132 21.09 -22.53 -1.05
C ASN A 132 22.15 -22.60 -2.16
N GLU A 133 22.90 -21.53 -2.42
CA GLU A 133 23.90 -21.52 -3.50
C GLU A 133 25.16 -22.33 -3.14
N ASN A 134 25.87 -22.83 -4.16
CA ASN A 134 27.17 -23.46 -3.94
C ASN A 134 28.22 -22.38 -3.58
N PRO A 135 28.82 -22.39 -2.37
CA PRO A 135 29.78 -21.35 -1.95
C PRO A 135 31.05 -21.30 -2.81
N SER A 136 31.44 -22.40 -3.45
CA SER A 136 32.59 -22.45 -4.36
C SER A 136 32.27 -21.86 -5.73
N LYS A 137 30.98 -21.79 -6.10
CA LYS A 137 30.49 -21.21 -7.36
C LYS A 137 29.18 -20.44 -7.14
N PRO A 138 29.25 -19.28 -6.47
CA PRO A 138 28.07 -18.47 -6.16
C PRO A 138 27.37 -17.97 -7.43
N LEU A 139 26.05 -17.82 -7.35
CA LEU A 139 25.21 -17.46 -8.49
C LEU A 139 25.37 -15.99 -8.86
N THR A 140 25.64 -15.71 -10.12
CA THR A 140 25.67 -14.32 -10.63
C THR A 140 24.27 -13.73 -10.70
N ASP A 141 24.16 -12.39 -10.72
CA ASP A 141 22.87 -11.71 -10.91
C ASP A 141 22.18 -12.18 -12.21
N GLU A 142 22.94 -12.52 -13.26
CA GLU A 142 22.45 -13.11 -14.51
C GLU A 142 21.82 -14.50 -14.28
N GLN A 143 22.50 -15.36 -13.51
CA GLN A 143 22.00 -16.71 -13.19
C GLN A 143 20.79 -16.68 -12.25
N LEU A 144 20.80 -15.78 -11.26
CA LEU A 144 19.65 -15.56 -10.38
C LEU A 144 18.44 -15.04 -11.18
N THR A 145 18.68 -14.17 -12.16
CA THR A 145 17.64 -13.70 -13.09
C THR A 145 17.06 -14.87 -13.88
N ALA A 146 17.89 -15.71 -14.48
CA ALA A 146 17.44 -16.87 -15.23
C ALA A 146 16.64 -17.86 -14.35
N LEU A 147 17.10 -18.09 -13.11
CA LEU A 147 16.45 -18.99 -12.16
C LEU A 147 15.06 -18.47 -11.75
N LEU A 148 14.94 -17.16 -11.48
CA LEU A 148 13.65 -16.54 -11.17
C LEU A 148 12.71 -16.55 -12.38
N ASN A 149 13.19 -16.23 -13.59
CA ASN A 149 12.37 -16.32 -14.81
C ASN A 149 11.91 -17.76 -15.08
N ASN A 150 12.77 -18.77 -14.88
CA ASN A 150 12.39 -20.18 -15.01
C ASN A 150 11.33 -20.62 -14.00
N LYS A 151 11.22 -19.94 -12.86
CA LYS A 151 10.16 -20.14 -11.87
C LYS A 151 8.89 -19.32 -12.19
N GLY A 152 8.84 -18.65 -13.34
CA GLY A 152 7.71 -17.84 -13.81
C GLY A 152 7.77 -16.35 -13.42
N TYR A 153 8.82 -15.91 -12.73
CA TYR A 153 8.95 -14.52 -12.26
C TYR A 153 9.63 -13.66 -13.33
N ILE A 154 8.85 -12.88 -14.10
CA ILE A 154 9.42 -11.98 -15.11
C ILE A 154 10.19 -10.88 -14.42
N ILE A 155 11.51 -10.97 -14.45
CA ILE A 155 12.38 -9.99 -13.81
C ILE A 155 13.61 -9.70 -14.66
N ALA A 156 13.94 -8.41 -14.74
CA ALA A 156 15.16 -7.96 -15.39
C ALA A 156 16.36 -8.06 -14.43
N ARG A 157 17.55 -8.34 -14.96
CA ARG A 157 18.80 -8.40 -14.20
C ARG A 157 19.06 -7.17 -13.33
N ARG A 158 18.74 -5.96 -13.83
CA ARG A 158 18.89 -4.72 -13.07
C ARG A 158 18.03 -4.70 -11.80
N THR A 159 16.83 -5.30 -11.87
CA THR A 159 15.93 -5.41 -10.72
C THR A 159 16.45 -6.43 -9.70
N VAL A 160 17.00 -7.57 -10.16
CA VAL A 160 17.70 -8.53 -9.29
C VAL A 160 18.87 -7.86 -8.56
N ALA A 161 19.70 -7.10 -9.27
CA ALA A 161 20.82 -6.37 -8.67
C ALA A 161 20.34 -5.35 -7.62
N LYS A 162 19.32 -4.54 -7.94
CA LYS A 162 18.69 -3.59 -7.00
C LYS A 162 18.18 -4.29 -5.75
N TYR A 163 17.48 -5.43 -5.89
CA TYR A 163 16.93 -6.16 -4.74
C TYR A 163 18.01 -6.83 -3.90
N ARG A 164 19.05 -7.39 -4.54
CA ARG A 164 20.23 -7.92 -3.85
C ARG A 164 20.91 -6.85 -2.98
N GLU A 165 21.08 -5.64 -3.54
CA GLU A 165 21.64 -4.50 -2.80
C GLU A 165 20.76 -4.07 -1.62
N GLN A 166 19.45 -3.99 -1.82
CA GLN A 166 18.51 -3.69 -0.73
C GLN A 166 18.51 -4.74 0.39
N LEU A 167 18.87 -5.99 0.08
CA LEU A 167 19.06 -7.07 1.05
C LEU A 167 20.47 -7.09 1.67
N ASN A 168 21.33 -6.13 1.35
CA ASN A 168 22.73 -6.06 1.78
C ASN A 168 23.57 -7.30 1.40
N ILE A 169 23.21 -7.98 0.30
CA ILE A 169 23.93 -9.16 -0.16
C ILE A 169 25.02 -8.71 -1.16
N PRO A 170 26.30 -9.08 -0.97
CA PRO A 170 27.37 -8.66 -1.89
C PRO A 170 27.30 -9.43 -3.22
N VAL A 171 27.98 -8.92 -4.26
CA VAL A 171 28.04 -9.57 -5.59
C VAL A 171 28.68 -10.96 -5.53
N ALA A 172 28.35 -11.83 -6.48
CA ALA A 172 28.79 -13.23 -6.50
C ALA A 172 30.30 -13.43 -6.25
N ARG A 173 31.15 -12.60 -6.85
CA ARG A 173 32.62 -12.67 -6.65
C ARG A 173 33.04 -12.56 -5.18
N LEU A 174 32.31 -11.76 -4.39
CA LEU A 174 32.57 -11.54 -2.96
C LEU A 174 31.92 -12.59 -2.06
N ARG A 175 31.00 -13.41 -2.58
CA ARG A 175 30.36 -14.52 -1.84
C ARG A 175 31.11 -15.83 -1.96
N LYS A 176 32.09 -15.91 -2.85
CA LYS A 176 32.87 -17.13 -3.09
C LYS A 176 33.73 -17.45 -1.86
N LYS A 177 33.53 -18.64 -1.27
CA LYS A 177 34.39 -19.18 -0.22
C LYS A 177 35.33 -20.22 -0.84
N ILE A 178 36.60 -20.18 -0.45
CA ILE A 178 37.64 -21.13 -0.87
C ILE A 178 37.45 -22.43 -0.10
#